data_AF-A0A965U2W2-F1
#
_entry.id   AF-A0A965U2W2-F1
#
_cell.length_a   1.000
_cell.length_b   1.000
_cell.length_c   1.000
_cell.angle_alpha   90.00
_cell.angle_beta   90.00
_cell.angle_gamma   90.00
#
_symmetry.space_group_name_H-M   'P 1'
#
loop_
_entity.id
_entity.type
_entity.pdbx_description
1 polymer ?
#
loop_
_entity_poly.entity_id
_entity_poly.type
_entity_poly.pdbx_seq_one_letter_code
_entity_poly.pdbx_strand_id
1 'polypeptide(L)'
;MRKSYYIASEKNQITKTILEGELNDSVEALQFLEQGGTRLDVLITKDKGFAAWQLFHFVPHKYEPVSKVYTLTGPPAVQFARFIERSSKV
;
A
#
# COMPACT_ATOMS: atom_id res chain seq x y z
N MET A 1 4.39 -9.03 -9.41
CA MET A 1 4.73 -9.62 -8.10
C MET A 1 3.72 -9.15 -7.08
N ARG A 2 3.15 -10.07 -6.29
CA ARG A 2 2.27 -9.76 -5.16
C ARG A 2 3.10 -9.76 -3.87
N LYS A 3 2.91 -8.76 -3.01
CA LYS A 3 3.52 -8.65 -1.68
C LYS A 3 2.52 -8.08 -0.69
N SER A 4 2.71 -8.41 0.58
CA SER A 4 1.95 -7.83 1.69
C SER A 4 2.90 -7.03 2.58
N TYR A 5 2.44 -5.88 3.04
CA TYR A 5 3.15 -4.98 3.93
C TYR A 5 2.31 -4.73 5.17
N TYR A 6 2.95 -4.54 6.32
CA TYR A 6 2.25 -4.29 7.57
C TYR A 6 2.55 -2.89 8.08
N ILE A 7 1.53 -2.24 8.62
CA ILE A 7 1.56 -0.86 9.11
C ILE A 7 0.84 -0.82 10.46
N ALA A 8 1.20 0.14 11.30
CA ALA A 8 0.54 0.37 12.58
C ALA A 8 -0.96 0.66 12.42
N SER A 9 -1.78 0.21 13.37
CA SER A 9 -3.25 0.27 13.29
C SER A 9 -3.78 1.70 13.26
N GLU A 10 -3.18 2.60 14.04
CA GLU A 10 -3.54 4.01 14.14
C GLU A 10 -3.31 4.78 12.84
N LYS A 11 -2.46 4.26 11.95
CA LYS A 11 -2.17 4.86 10.64
C LYS A 11 -3.08 4.36 9.52
N ASN A 12 -4.09 3.52 9.80
CA ASN A 12 -4.97 2.95 8.76
C ASN A 12 -5.63 4.05 7.89
N GLN A 13 -6.30 5.01 8.52
CA GLN A 13 -7.01 6.07 7.81
C GLN A 13 -6.05 6.97 7.01
N ILE A 14 -4.90 7.32 7.59
CA ILE A 14 -3.89 8.15 6.92
C ILE A 14 -3.29 7.38 5.73
N THR A 15 -3.00 6.09 5.90
CA THR A 15 -2.51 5.22 4.83
C THR A 15 -3.49 5.19 3.67
N LYS A 16 -4.78 5.01 3.95
CA LYS A 16 -5.82 5.05 2.92
C LYS A 16 -5.83 6.38 2.17
N THR A 17 -5.83 7.50 2.88
CA THR A 17 -5.83 8.84 2.27
C THR A 17 -4.59 9.07 1.40
N ILE A 18 -3.40 8.62 1.85
CA ILE A 18 -2.16 8.72 1.07
C ILE A 18 -2.28 7.90 -0.22
N LEU A 19 -2.71 6.64 -0.15
CA LEU A 19 -2.76 5.74 -1.30
C LEU A 19 -3.87 6.06 -2.31
N GLU A 20 -4.94 6.72 -1.87
CA GLU A 20 -6.00 7.26 -2.74
C GLU A 20 -5.62 8.61 -3.37
N GLY A 21 -4.63 9.30 -2.81
CA GLY A 21 -4.14 10.58 -3.32
C GLY A 21 -3.13 10.46 -4.46
N GLU A 22 -2.64 11.61 -4.94
CA GLU A 22 -1.56 11.65 -5.91
C GLU A 22 -0.21 11.37 -5.23
N LEU A 23 0.42 10.27 -5.64
CA LEU A 23 1.71 9.85 -5.09
C LEU A 23 2.85 10.48 -5.89
N ASN A 24 3.74 11.18 -5.19
CA ASN A 24 4.92 11.79 -5.77
C ASN A 24 6.12 11.72 -4.80
N ASP A 25 7.24 12.31 -5.21
CA ASP A 25 8.47 12.22 -4.45
C ASP A 25 8.42 13.00 -3.11
N SER A 26 7.50 13.95 -2.97
CA SER A 26 7.30 14.74 -1.74
C SER A 26 6.42 14.05 -0.69
N VAL A 27 5.66 13.01 -1.07
CA VAL A 27 4.83 12.25 -0.13
C VAL A 27 5.72 11.41 0.78
N GLU A 28 5.58 11.56 2.10
CA GLU A 28 6.33 10.78 3.08
C GLU A 28 6.15 9.28 2.87
N ALA A 29 7.24 8.53 2.93
CA ALA A 29 7.21 7.08 2.78
C ALA A 29 6.48 6.42 3.97
N LEU A 30 5.66 5.40 3.67
CA LEU A 30 5.14 4.52 4.71
C LEU A 30 6.27 3.74 5.37
N GLN A 31 6.22 3.66 6.70
CA GLN A 31 7.05 2.76 7.48
C GLN A 31 6.38 1.38 7.52
N PHE A 32 7.06 0.38 6.97
CA PHE A 32 6.60 -1.00 7.04
C PHE A 32 7.16 -1.70 8.27
N LEU A 33 6.34 -2.57 8.85
CA LEU A 33 6.64 -3.35 10.04
C LEU A 33 6.69 -4.84 9.67
N GLU A 34 7.31 -5.65 10.53
CA GLU A 34 7.21 -7.11 10.43
C GLU A 34 5.77 -7.59 10.69
N GLN A 35 5.07 -6.93 11.61
CA GLN A 35 3.66 -7.16 11.97
C GLN A 35 2.99 -5.83 12.31
N GLY A 36 1.70 -5.69 12.05
CA GLY A 36 0.95 -4.47 12.32
C GLY A 36 -0.53 -4.65 12.01
N GLY A 37 -1.41 -3.96 12.73
CA GLY A 37 -2.86 -4.20 12.59
C GLY A 37 -3.49 -3.61 11.32
N THR A 38 -2.69 -3.01 10.43
CA THR A 38 -3.08 -2.72 9.06
C THR A 38 -2.20 -3.54 8.12
N ARG A 39 -2.80 -4.32 7.22
CA ARG A 39 -2.09 -5.02 6.15
C ARG A 39 -2.45 -4.39 4.81
N LEU A 40 -1.43 -4.02 4.04
CA LEU A 40 -1.53 -3.54 2.68
C LEU A 40 -1.07 -4.66 1.74
N ASP A 41 -2.01 -5.23 0.99
CA ASP A 41 -1.67 -6.12 -0.13
C ASP A 41 -1.42 -5.29 -1.38
N VAL A 42 -0.32 -5.58 -2.07
CA VAL A 42 0.12 -4.89 -3.28
C VAL A 42 0.43 -5.90 -4.37
N LEU A 43 -0.04 -5.62 -5.58
CA LEU A 43 0.32 -6.30 -6.82
C LEU A 43 0.91 -5.26 -7.77
N ILE A 44 2.16 -5.44 -8.22
CA ILE A 44 2.79 -4.58 -9.23
C ILE A 44 3.30 -5.46 -10.37
N THR A 45 3.00 -5.13 -11.63
CA THR A 45 3.53 -5.85 -12.79
C THR A 45 5.02 -5.57 -13.00
N LYS A 46 5.72 -6.45 -13.72
CA LYS A 46 7.18 -6.34 -13.90
C LYS A 46 7.59 -5.03 -14.61
N ASP A 47 6.78 -4.58 -15.56
CA ASP A 47 6.95 -3.33 -16.30
C ASP A 47 6.46 -2.09 -15.52
N LYS A 48 5.90 -2.28 -14.32
CA LYS A 48 5.28 -1.22 -13.48
C LYS A 48 4.12 -0.48 -14.17
N GLY A 49 3.63 -0.98 -15.30
CA GLY A 49 2.53 -0.39 -16.07
C GLY A 49 1.16 -0.62 -15.44
N PHE A 50 1.06 -1.59 -14.52
CA PHE A 50 -0.14 -1.89 -13.76
C PHE A 50 0.20 -2.13 -12.29
N ALA A 51 -0.64 -1.60 -11.40
CA ALA A 51 -0.61 -1.91 -10.00
C ALA A 51 -2.02 -2.09 -9.45
N ALA A 52 -2.16 -2.91 -8.42
CA ALA A 52 -3.38 -3.01 -7.64
C ALA A 52 -3.05 -3.10 -6.15
N TRP A 53 -3.94 -2.59 -5.31
CA TRP A 53 -3.75 -2.62 -3.86
C TRP A 53 -5.07 -2.73 -3.10
N GLN A 54 -4.99 -3.24 -1.87
CA GLN A 54 -6.12 -3.35 -0.95
C GLN A 54 -5.64 -3.28 0.50
N LEU A 55 -6.41 -2.62 1.36
CA LEU A 55 -6.16 -2.53 2.79
C LEU A 55 -7.02 -3.53 3.57
N PHE A 56 -6.41 -4.09 4.60
CA PHE A 56 -7.04 -4.97 5.57
C PHE A 56 -6.75 -4.47 6.98
N HIS A 57 -7.71 -4.66 7.87
CA HIS A 57 -7.56 -4.40 9.30
C HIS A 57 -7.54 -5.71 10.09
N PHE A 58 -6.68 -5.79 11.08
CA PHE A 58 -6.65 -6.90 12.01
C PHE A 58 -7.83 -6.80 12.98
N VAL A 59 -8.68 -7.81 12.95
CA VAL A 59 -9.62 -8.13 14.03
C VAL A 59 -9.11 -9.40 14.73
N PRO A 60 -9.48 -9.70 15.99
CA PRO A 60 -8.93 -10.86 16.69
C PRO A 60 -8.89 -12.13 15.82
N HIS A 61 -7.67 -12.66 15.65
CA HIS A 61 -7.33 -13.85 14.87
C HIS A 61 -7.41 -13.76 13.32
N LYS A 62 -7.75 -12.62 12.70
CA LYS A 62 -7.81 -12.51 11.22
C LYS A 62 -7.66 -11.08 10.69
N TYR A 63 -7.30 -10.98 9.41
CA TYR A 63 -7.34 -9.71 8.65
C TYR A 63 -8.58 -9.65 7.77
N GLU A 64 -9.39 -8.61 7.93
CA GLU A 64 -10.58 -8.36 7.12
C GLU A 64 -10.38 -7.18 6.18
N PRO A 65 -10.89 -7.25 4.93
CA PRO A 65 -10.76 -6.15 3.98
C PRO A 65 -11.54 -4.92 4.47
N VAL A 66 -10.87 -3.78 4.54
CA VAL A 66 -11.49 -2.48 4.89
C VAL A 66 -11.59 -1.53 3.71
N SER A 67 -11.13 -1.99 2.54
CA SER A 67 -11.21 -1.25 1.30
C SER A 67 -11.60 -2.18 0.15
N LYS A 68 -12.12 -1.59 -0.93
CA LYS A 68 -12.16 -2.27 -2.23
C LYS A 68 -10.74 -2.50 -2.75
N VAL A 69 -10.63 -3.26 -3.84
CA VAL A 69 -9.40 -3.31 -4.63
C VAL A 69 -9.33 -2.04 -5.47
N TYR A 70 -8.18 -1.36 -5.42
CA TYR A 70 -7.87 -0.21 -6.27
C TYR A 70 -6.91 -0.67 -7.35
N THR A 71 -7.12 -0.19 -8.58
CA THR A 71 -6.27 -0.51 -9.73
C THR A 71 -5.73 0.78 -10.33
N LEU A 72 -4.46 0.75 -10.68
CA LEU A 72 -3.73 1.85 -11.29
C LEU A 72 -3.11 1.35 -12.60
N THR A 73 -3.09 2.21 -13.62
CA THR A 73 -2.53 1.91 -14.94
C THR A 73 -1.70 3.08 -15.43
N GLY A 74 -0.60 2.82 -16.15
CA GLY A 74 0.23 3.86 -16.75
C GLY A 74 0.99 4.69 -15.70
N PRO A 75 1.08 6.03 -15.84
CA PRO A 75 1.90 6.86 -14.95
C PRO A 75 1.59 6.72 -13.44
N PRO A 76 0.31 6.68 -12.98
CA PRO A 76 0.00 6.42 -11.58
C PRO A 76 0.51 5.08 -11.05
N ALA A 77 0.51 4.03 -11.87
CA ALA A 77 1.06 2.73 -11.48
C ALA A 77 2.58 2.80 -11.28
N VAL A 78 3.28 3.54 -12.13
CA VAL A 78 4.72 3.77 -12.02
C VAL A 78 5.05 4.59 -10.76
N GLN A 79 4.30 5.66 -10.48
CA GLN A 79 4.45 6.47 -9.28
C GLN A 79 4.20 5.63 -8.01
N PHE A 80 3.13 4.87 -7.98
CA PHE A 80 2.82 3.95 -6.88
C PHE A 80 3.93 2.91 -6.67
N ALA A 81 4.44 2.31 -7.75
CA ALA A 81 5.54 1.35 -7.64
C ALA A 81 6.80 1.97 -7.03
N ARG A 82 7.16 3.20 -7.44
CA ARG A 82 8.28 3.95 -6.86
C ARG A 82 8.05 4.26 -5.38
N PHE A 83 6.83 4.67 -5.03
CA PHE A 83 6.45 4.94 -3.64
C PHE A 83 6.63 3.69 -2.76
N ILE A 84 6.11 2.54 -3.18
CA ILE A 84 6.25 1.28 -2.43
C ILE A 84 7.71 0.83 -2.33
N GLU A 85 8.50 0.98 -3.41
CA GLU A 85 9.93 0.67 -3.41
C GLU A 85 10.72 1.57 -2.44
N ARG A 86 10.35 2.86 -2.34
CA ARG A 86 10.94 3.78 -1.37
C ARG A 86 10.57 3.39 0.06
N SER A 87 9.29 3.13 0.33
CA SER A 87 8.80 2.68 1.64
C SER A 87 9.39 1.35 2.10
N SER A 88 9.76 0.46 1.17
CA SER A 88 10.38 -0.83 1.51
C SER A 88 11.86 -0.72 1.92
N LYS A 89 12.47 0.47 1.82
CA LYS A 89 13.89 0.72 2.17
C LYS A 89 14.07 1.49 3.47
N VAL A 90 12.96 1.95 4.05
CA VAL A 90 12.93 2.66 5.34
C VAL A 90 12.82 1.63 6.46
#